data_AF-A0A8K0IZ73-F1
#
_entry.id   AF-A0A8K0IZ73-F1
#
_cell.length_a   1.000
_cell.length_b   1.000
_cell.length_c   1.000
_cell.angle_alpha   90.00
_cell.angle_beta   90.00
_cell.angle_gamma   90.00
#
_symmetry.space_group_name_H-M   'P 1'
#
loop_
_entity.id
_entity.type
_entity.pdbx_description
1 polymer ?
#
loop_
_entity_poly.entity_id
_entity_poly.type
_entity_poly.pdbx_seq_one_letter_code
_entity_poly.pdbx_strand_id
1 'polypeptide(L)'
;MSPPPLRPVDIPSFASTQLALLDRELQAEMAQTGNLIASHTPTGLHRAGLALTNLVCAGQRTGLGGKTLLELGPDPATSTTDELPEHGIRSGDIVL
;
A
#
# COMPACT_ATOMS: atom_id res chain seq x y z
N MET A 1 -39.67 4.70 33.39
CA MET A 1 -39.67 4.35 31.96
C MET A 1 -38.52 3.38 31.73
N SER A 2 -38.78 2.10 31.46
CA SER A 2 -37.70 1.13 31.20
C SER A 2 -37.16 1.32 29.78
N PRO A 3 -35.84 1.24 29.55
CA PRO A 3 -35.30 1.26 28.19
C PRO A 3 -35.86 0.07 27.38
N PRO A 4 -36.07 0.24 26.06
CA PRO A 4 -36.53 -0.83 25.20
C PRO A 4 -35.51 -1.98 25.18
N PRO A 5 -35.95 -3.24 25.06
CA PRO A 5 -35.06 -4.38 25.02
C PRO A 5 -34.15 -4.30 23.79
N LEU A 6 -32.86 -4.54 23.99
CA LEU A 6 -31.87 -4.60 22.90
C LEU A 6 -32.26 -5.76 21.97
N ARG A 7 -32.55 -5.45 20.71
CA ARG A 7 -32.83 -6.46 19.69
C ARG A 7 -31.52 -7.19 19.36
N PRO A 8 -31.52 -8.54 19.26
CA PRO A 8 -30.35 -9.28 18.80
C PRO A 8 -29.90 -8.78 17.42
N VAL A 9 -28.59 -8.62 17.23
CA VAL A 9 -28.02 -8.24 15.93
C VAL A 9 -28.23 -9.40 14.95
N ASP A 10 -28.78 -9.08 13.78
CA ASP A 10 -28.83 -10.00 12.65
C ASP A 10 -27.43 -10.14 12.04
N ILE A 11 -26.69 -11.15 12.50
CA ILE A 11 -25.29 -11.38 12.13
C ILE A 11 -25.14 -11.60 10.61
N PRO A 12 -25.97 -12.42 9.94
CA PRO A 12 -25.93 -12.55 8.48
C PRO A 12 -26.07 -11.23 7.73
N SER A 13 -27.09 -10.41 8.08
CA SER A 13 -27.29 -9.12 7.41
C SER A 13 -26.18 -8.12 7.70
N PHE A 14 -25.66 -8.10 8.92
CA PHE A 14 -24.51 -7.28 9.27
C PHE A 14 -23.28 -7.67 8.44
N ALA A 15 -22.94 -8.96 8.41
CA ALA A 15 -21.76 -9.46 7.71
C ALA A 15 -21.83 -9.22 6.20
N SER A 16 -22.98 -9.48 5.56
CA SER A 16 -23.15 -9.22 4.13
C SER A 16 -23.04 -7.73 3.79
N THR A 17 -23.58 -6.87 4.67
CA THR A 17 -23.43 -5.42 4.53
C THR A 17 -21.97 -4.99 4.66
N GLN A 18 -21.24 -5.49 5.66
CA GLN A 18 -19.82 -5.16 5.84
C GLN A 18 -18.98 -5.61 4.64
N LEU A 19 -19.20 -6.80 4.11
CA LEU A 19 -18.49 -7.28 2.91
C LEU A 19 -18.76 -6.38 1.69
N ALA A 20 -20.02 -5.96 1.49
CA ALA A 20 -20.35 -5.04 0.40
C ALA A 20 -19.72 -3.65 0.57
N LEU A 21 -19.60 -3.16 1.81
CA LEU A 21 -18.94 -1.89 2.11
C LEU A 21 -17.42 -1.98 1.89
N LEU A 22 -16.79 -3.07 2.34
CA LEU A 22 -15.36 -3.32 2.13
C LEU A 22 -15.01 -3.44 0.65
N ASP A 23 -15.83 -4.14 -0.15
CA ASP A 23 -15.62 -4.21 -1.60
C ASP A 23 -15.73 -2.81 -2.23
N ARG A 24 -16.73 -2.02 -1.85
CA ARG A 24 -16.87 -0.65 -2.35
C ARG A 24 -15.68 0.24 -1.97
N GLU A 25 -15.19 0.13 -0.74
CA GLU A 25 -14.01 0.86 -0.27
C GLU A 25 -12.78 0.46 -1.08
N LEU A 26 -12.54 -0.84 -1.25
CA LEU A 26 -11.44 -1.37 -2.05
C LEU A 26 -11.49 -0.85 -3.50
N GLN A 27 -12.64 -0.90 -4.16
CA GLN A 27 -12.79 -0.39 -5.53
C GLN A 27 -12.50 1.12 -5.61
N ALA A 28 -12.95 1.90 -4.62
CA ALA A 28 -12.69 3.33 -4.56
C ALA A 28 -11.20 3.63 -4.37
N GLU A 29 -10.52 2.90 -3.49
CA GLU A 29 -9.09 3.04 -3.25
C GLU A 29 -8.26 2.64 -4.47
N MET A 30 -8.61 1.53 -5.13
CA MET A 30 -7.96 1.11 -6.38
C MET A 30 -8.10 2.15 -7.49
N ALA A 31 -9.30 2.73 -7.65
CA ALA A 31 -9.53 3.78 -8.63
C ALA A 31 -8.73 5.06 -8.30
N GLN A 32 -8.68 5.46 -7.03
CA GLN A 32 -7.91 6.62 -6.58
C GLN A 32 -6.41 6.42 -6.82
N THR A 33 -5.85 5.30 -6.38
CA THR A 33 -4.43 4.97 -6.55
C THR A 33 -4.06 4.82 -8.02
N GLY A 34 -4.92 4.16 -8.81
CA GLY A 34 -4.73 4.03 -10.25
C GLY A 34 -4.69 5.39 -10.96
N ASN A 35 -5.62 6.29 -10.62
CA ASN A 35 -5.62 7.66 -11.15
C ASN A 35 -4.37 8.44 -10.74
N LEU A 36 -3.95 8.33 -9.48
CA LEU A 36 -2.76 9.01 -8.97
C LEU A 36 -1.50 8.60 -9.74
N ILE A 37 -1.31 7.30 -9.95
CA ILE A 37 -0.18 6.74 -10.70
C ILE A 37 -0.24 7.16 -12.17
N ALA A 38 -1.42 7.09 -12.80
CA ALA A 38 -1.58 7.41 -14.22
C ALA A 38 -1.43 8.91 -14.55
N SER A 39 -1.72 9.79 -13.59
CA SER A 39 -1.75 11.25 -13.81
C SER A 39 -0.47 11.98 -13.41
N HIS A 40 0.47 11.32 -12.74
CA HIS A 40 1.70 11.93 -12.25
C HIS A 40 2.93 11.23 -12.82
N THR A 41 4.01 11.98 -13.00
CA THR A 41 5.30 11.38 -13.35
C THR A 41 5.89 10.66 -12.13
N PRO A 42 6.72 9.62 -12.33
CA PRO A 42 7.40 8.94 -11.21
C PRO A 42 8.18 9.90 -10.31
N THR A 43 8.87 10.88 -10.90
CA THR A 43 9.58 11.92 -10.14
C THR A 43 8.63 12.84 -9.37
N GLY A 44 7.44 13.13 -9.89
CA GLY A 44 6.41 13.90 -9.19
C GLY A 44 5.89 13.16 -7.95
N LEU A 45 5.60 11.87 -8.09
CA LEU A 45 5.20 11.01 -6.97
C LEU A 45 6.30 10.86 -5.93
N HIS A 46 7.55 10.76 -6.38
CA HIS A 46 8.72 10.71 -5.51
C HIS A 46 8.84 11.95 -4.62
N ARG A 47 8.71 13.14 -5.20
CA ARG A 47 8.73 14.41 -4.45
C ARG A 47 7.56 14.53 -3.46
N ALA A 48 6.44 13.87 -3.75
CA ALA A 48 5.30 13.79 -2.84
C ALA A 48 5.46 12.72 -1.74
N GLY A 49 6.56 11.95 -1.74
CA GLY A 49 6.82 10.87 -0.77
C GLY A 49 6.04 9.58 -1.04
N LEU A 50 5.44 9.44 -2.23
CA LEU A 50 4.55 8.34 -2.62
C LEU A 50 5.23 7.30 -3.53
N ALA A 51 6.47 7.55 -3.93
CA ALA A 51 7.26 6.61 -4.72
C ALA A 51 8.75 6.74 -4.39
N LEU A 52 9.51 5.66 -4.61
CA LEU A 52 10.96 5.69 -4.66
C LEU A 52 11.41 5.36 -6.09
N THR A 53 12.28 6.19 -6.64
CA THR A 53 12.81 6.03 -8.00
C THR A 53 14.33 5.91 -7.96
N ASN A 54 14.94 5.51 -9.08
CA ASN A 54 16.39 5.32 -9.22
C ASN A 54 16.95 4.30 -8.21
N LEU A 55 16.26 3.16 -8.09
CA LEU A 55 16.68 2.05 -7.27
C LEU A 55 17.30 0.95 -8.13
N VAL A 56 18.31 0.27 -7.58
CA VAL A 56 18.95 -0.91 -8.16
C VAL A 56 18.82 -2.09 -7.20
N CYS A 57 18.89 -3.31 -7.75
CA CYS A 57 18.94 -4.53 -6.95
C CYS A 57 20.31 -4.63 -6.25
N ALA A 58 20.32 -4.41 -4.93
CA ALA A 58 21.49 -4.58 -4.09
C ALA A 58 21.69 -6.04 -3.67
N GLY A 59 20.60 -6.82 -3.61
CA GLY A 59 20.64 -8.23 -3.25
C GLY A 59 19.37 -8.97 -3.59
N GLN A 60 19.50 -10.28 -3.84
CA GLN A 60 18.37 -11.17 -4.07
C GLN A 60 18.61 -12.51 -3.36
N ARG A 61 17.59 -12.99 -2.64
CA ARG A 61 17.64 -14.31 -1.98
C ARG A 61 16.27 -14.97 -1.91
N THR A 62 16.26 -16.28 -1.72
CA THR A 62 15.02 -17.01 -1.42
C THR A 62 14.73 -16.92 0.07
N GLY A 63 13.58 -16.35 0.41
CA GLY A 63 13.04 -16.25 1.76
C GLY A 63 12.07 -17.37 2.11
N LEU A 64 11.37 -17.16 3.22
CA LEU A 64 10.41 -18.12 3.76
C LEU A 64 9.30 -18.45 2.76
N GLY A 65 8.96 -19.74 2.65
CA GLY A 65 7.91 -20.22 1.74
C GLY A 65 8.29 -20.11 0.26
N GLY A 66 9.59 -20.03 -0.06
CA GLY A 66 10.08 -19.95 -1.44
C GLY A 66 9.91 -18.57 -2.08
N LYS A 67 9.56 -17.54 -1.30
CA LYS A 67 9.41 -16.17 -1.80
C LYS A 67 10.75 -15.58 -2.20
N THR A 68 10.78 -14.76 -3.24
CA THR A 68 11.99 -13.97 -3.55
C THR A 68 12.00 -12.73 -2.68
N LEU A 69 13.10 -12.51 -1.98
CA LEU A 69 13.40 -11.28 -1.26
C LEU A 69 14.38 -10.47 -2.10
N LEU A 70 13.98 -9.26 -2.48
CA LEU A 70 14.82 -8.27 -3.15
C LEU A 70 15.17 -7.17 -2.16
N GLU A 71 16.46 -6.84 -2.11
CA GLU A 71 16.96 -5.65 -1.43
C GLU A 71 17.24 -4.61 -2.50
N LEU A 72 16.57 -3.47 -2.38
CA LEU A 72 16.71 -2.34 -3.29
C LEU A 72 17.46 -1.21 -2.58
N GLY A 73 18.42 -0.61 -3.28
CA GLY A 73 19.18 0.54 -2.79
C GLY A 73 19.27 1.65 -3.85
N PRO A 74 19.70 2.86 -3.47
CA PRO A 74 19.93 3.95 -4.42
C PRO A 74 20.92 3.54 -5.51
N ASP A 75 20.67 3.96 -6.76
CA ASP A 75 21.60 3.77 -7.86
C ASP A 75 22.85 4.66 -7.68
N PRO A 76 24.07 4.10 -7.53
CA PRO A 76 25.30 4.88 -7.39
C PRO A 76 25.61 5.80 -8.57
N ALA A 77 25.01 5.57 -9.74
CA ALA A 77 25.15 6.46 -10.90
C ALA A 77 24.36 7.76 -10.75
N THR A 78 23.37 7.81 -9.84
CA THR A 78 22.47 8.96 -9.66
C THR A 78 22.41 9.48 -8.22
N SER A 79 22.85 8.69 -7.25
CA SER A 79 22.92 9.05 -5.84
C SER A 79 24.35 9.33 -5.40
N THR A 80 24.49 10.21 -4.41
CA THR A 80 25.77 10.49 -3.72
C THR A 80 25.84 9.86 -2.33
N THR A 81 24.75 9.21 -1.90
CA THR A 81 24.59 8.56 -0.59
C THR A 81 23.94 7.18 -0.75
N ASP A 82 24.25 6.26 0.15
CA ASP A 82 23.58 4.94 0.21
C ASP A 82 22.22 4.98 0.95
N GLU A 83 21.85 6.14 1.48
CA GLU A 83 20.58 6.35 2.18
C GLU A 83 19.44 6.64 1.20
N LEU A 84 18.27 6.07 1.49
CA LEU A 84 17.04 6.42 0.78
C LEU A 84 16.60 7.84 1.18
N PRO A 85 16.09 8.64 0.24
CA PRO A 85 15.49 9.93 0.55
C PRO A 85 14.23 9.77 1.41
N GLU A 86 13.78 10.85 2.05
CA GLU A 86 12.59 10.84 2.90
C GLU A 86 11.35 10.30 2.14
N HIS A 87 10.68 9.32 2.74
CA HIS A 87 9.54 8.64 2.14
C HIS A 87 8.49 8.22 3.17
N GLY A 88 7.25 8.03 2.72
CA GLY A 88 6.16 7.54 3.57
C GLY A 88 6.12 6.01 3.75
N ILE A 89 6.91 5.26 2.97
CA ILE A 89 6.83 3.78 2.86
C ILE A 89 7.26 3.09 4.15
N ARG A 90 6.49 2.08 4.57
CA ARG A 90 6.67 1.31 5.82
C ARG A 90 6.67 -0.19 5.55
N SER A 91 7.15 -0.96 6.53
CA SER A 91 7.05 -2.42 6.48
C SER A 91 5.58 -2.85 6.44
N GLY A 92 5.24 -3.69 5.47
CA GLY A 92 3.88 -4.18 5.24
C GLY A 92 3.13 -3.44 4.12
N ASP A 93 3.67 -2.32 3.63
CA ASP A 93 3.09 -1.62 2.48
C ASP A 93 3.16 -2.50 1.22
N ILE A 94 2.09 -2.44 0.42
CA ILE A 94 2.02 -3.11 -0.88
C ILE A 94 2.61 -2.17 -1.92
N VAL A 95 3.65 -2.63 -2.62
CA VAL A 95 4.35 -1.89 -3.66
C VAL A 95 4.14 -2.55 -5.02
N LEU A 96 4.21 -1.74 -6.09
CA LEU A 96 4.05 -2.16 -7.48
C LEU A 96 5.41 -2.36 -8.18
#